data_AF-A0A1S3X2F7-F1
#
_entry.id   AF-A0A1S3X2F7-F1
#
_cell.length_a   1.000
_cell.length_b   1.000
_cell.length_c   1.000
_cell.angle_alpha   90.00
_cell.angle_beta   90.00
_cell.angle_gamma   90.00
#
_symmetry.space_group_name_H-M   'P 1'
#
loop_
_entity.id
_entity.type
_entity.pdbx_description
1 polymer ?
#
loop_
_entity_poly.entity_id
_entity_poly.type
_entity_poly.pdbx_seq_one_letter_code
_entity_poly.pdbx_strand_id
1 'polypeptide(L)'
;MWTSHPSFPSGTGTLLVIYSIKRRILARIAGIQKSPNYQFNSYLLNLESNLTNELDSILKNEEDFWKLKSWINWLNERDANNRFFHTSTLNRRRRNRILSLKEESGNWLYDQGDIKTSILSFFKNLYTSSQSQAPISTTNYMAMTHTLSDSQRNKLDRPLEIKEIKMAIFSFKPFKAPGPDGLHPFFY
;
A
#
# COMPACT_ATOMS: atom_id res chain seq x y z
N MET A 1 -22.48 -32.72 -6.01
CA MET A 1 -21.25 -33.52 -5.96
C MET A 1 -20.08 -32.56 -6.16
N TRP A 2 -19.54 -32.02 -5.07
CA TRP A 2 -18.39 -31.13 -5.10
C TRP A 2 -17.16 -31.99 -4.81
N THR A 3 -16.33 -32.26 -5.81
CA THR A 3 -15.05 -32.93 -5.61
C THR A 3 -13.92 -32.00 -6.03
N SER A 4 -13.05 -31.74 -5.05
CA SER A 4 -11.62 -31.47 -5.25
C SER A 4 -11.23 -30.05 -5.65
N HIS A 5 -11.36 -29.12 -4.70
CA HIS A 5 -10.42 -28.00 -4.64
C HIS A 5 -9.01 -28.53 -4.37
N PRO A 6 -7.97 -28.02 -5.06
CA PRO A 6 -6.59 -28.32 -4.69
C PRO A 6 -6.37 -27.73 -3.29
N SER A 7 -6.07 -28.60 -2.34
CA SER A 7 -5.60 -28.25 -1.01
C SER A 7 -4.51 -27.18 -1.11
N PHE A 8 -4.79 -26.00 -0.57
CA PHE A 8 -3.77 -24.98 -0.29
C PHE A 8 -2.61 -25.68 0.42
N PRO A 9 -1.35 -25.52 -0.04
CA PRO A 9 -0.22 -26.08 0.69
C PRO A 9 -0.24 -25.44 2.06
N SER A 10 -0.30 -26.27 3.11
CA SER A 10 -0.14 -25.84 4.50
C SER A 10 1.01 -24.83 4.57
N GLY A 11 0.76 -23.61 5.04
CA GLY A 11 1.74 -22.50 4.98
C GLY A 11 3.08 -22.78 5.67
N THR A 12 3.18 -23.88 6.41
CA THR A 12 4.42 -24.45 6.94
C THR A 12 5.32 -25.03 5.84
N GLY A 13 4.77 -25.71 4.83
CA GLY A 13 5.53 -26.35 3.74
C GLY A 13 6.22 -25.34 2.83
N THR A 14 5.50 -24.31 2.38
CA THR A 14 6.04 -23.28 1.47
C THR A 14 7.18 -22.48 2.12
N LEU A 15 7.03 -22.13 3.41
CA LEU A 15 8.04 -21.40 4.17
C LEU A 15 9.28 -22.26 4.46
N LEU A 16 9.10 -23.55 4.78
CA LEU A 16 10.22 -24.49 4.92
C LEU A 16 11.01 -24.66 3.60
N VAL A 17 10.31 -24.66 2.46
CA VAL A 17 10.94 -24.68 1.13
C VAL A 17 11.75 -23.40 0.90
N ILE A 18 11.19 -22.22 1.16
CA ILE A 18 11.91 -20.94 1.04
C ILE A 18 13.18 -20.92 1.92
N TYR A 19 13.07 -21.32 3.19
CA TYR A 19 14.22 -21.34 4.10
C TYR A 19 15.29 -22.36 3.71
N SER A 20 14.88 -23.55 3.27
CA SER A 20 15.82 -24.59 2.84
C SER A 20 16.59 -24.18 1.57
N ILE A 21 15.90 -23.57 0.60
CA ILE A 21 16.52 -23.06 -0.63
C ILE A 21 17.47 -21.89 -0.30
N LYS A 22 17.02 -20.92 0.51
CA LYS A 22 17.85 -19.79 0.97
C LYS A 22 19.14 -20.28 1.65
N ARG A 23 19.01 -21.23 2.57
CA ARG A 23 20.17 -21.82 3.27
C ARG A 23 21.14 -22.50 2.30
N ARG A 24 20.62 -23.23 1.31
CA ARG A 24 21.43 -23.89 0.27
C ARG A 24 22.19 -22.88 -0.59
N ILE A 25 21.53 -21.82 -1.06
CA ILE A 25 22.14 -20.78 -1.89
C ILE A 25 23.25 -20.06 -1.13
N LEU A 26 22.97 -19.62 0.11
CA LEU A 26 23.96 -18.97 0.97
C LEU A 26 25.18 -19.86 1.24
N ALA A 27 24.97 -21.16 1.49
CA ALA A 27 26.07 -22.10 1.66
C ALA A 27 26.93 -22.24 0.39
N ARG A 28 26.31 -22.23 -0.80
CA ARG A 28 27.04 -22.29 -2.08
C ARG A 28 27.85 -21.03 -2.34
N ILE A 29 27.27 -19.85 -2.12
CA ILE A 29 27.97 -18.56 -2.25
C ILE A 29 29.17 -18.53 -1.29
N ALA A 30 28.97 -18.88 -0.02
CA ALA A 30 30.04 -18.94 0.96
C ALA A 30 31.14 -19.96 0.59
N GLY A 31 30.79 -21.07 -0.04
CA GLY A 31 31.75 -22.05 -0.56
C GLY A 31 32.58 -21.51 -1.72
N ILE A 32 31.96 -20.80 -2.66
CA ILE A 32 32.63 -20.17 -3.81
C ILE A 32 33.64 -19.12 -3.32
N GLN A 33 33.21 -18.24 -2.40
CA GLN A 33 34.06 -17.16 -1.86
C GLN A 33 35.28 -17.69 -1.08
N LYS A 34 35.21 -18.92 -0.57
CA LYS A 34 36.32 -19.59 0.15
C LYS A 34 37.25 -20.38 -0.78
N SER A 35 36.93 -20.50 -2.06
CA SER A 35 37.74 -21.29 -2.99
C SER A 35 39.04 -20.56 -3.37
N PRO A 36 40.16 -21.29 -3.57
CA PRO A 36 41.42 -20.70 -3.99
C PRO A 36 41.29 -20.12 -5.40
N ASN A 37 41.92 -18.97 -5.64
CA ASN A 37 41.85 -18.22 -6.91
C ASN A 37 40.44 -17.76 -7.33
N TYR A 38 39.48 -17.68 -6.39
CA TYR A 38 38.11 -17.19 -6.62
C TYR A 38 38.07 -15.90 -7.45
N GLN A 39 38.84 -14.88 -7.05
CA GLN A 39 38.86 -13.56 -7.69
C GLN A 39 39.34 -13.58 -9.15
N PHE A 40 40.04 -14.63 -9.57
CA PHE A 40 40.62 -14.77 -10.91
C PHE A 40 39.91 -15.84 -11.74
N ASN A 41 38.87 -16.48 -11.20
CA ASN A 41 38.13 -17.53 -11.87
C ASN A 41 36.78 -16.97 -12.37
N SER A 42 36.72 -16.67 -13.67
CA SER A 42 35.54 -16.12 -14.32
C SER A 42 34.29 -17.00 -14.19
N TYR A 43 34.45 -18.32 -14.14
CA TYR A 43 33.34 -19.25 -13.92
C TYR A 43 32.76 -19.10 -12.50
N LEU A 44 33.62 -18.98 -11.49
CA LEU A 44 33.18 -18.81 -10.10
C LEU A 44 32.50 -17.45 -9.86
N LEU A 45 33.00 -16.39 -10.49
CA LEU A 45 32.36 -15.06 -10.47
C LEU A 45 30.99 -15.08 -11.14
N ASN A 46 30.85 -15.74 -12.29
CA ASN A 46 29.56 -15.88 -12.97
C ASN A 46 28.58 -16.73 -12.16
N LEU A 47 29.06 -17.82 -11.56
CA LEU A 47 28.25 -18.68 -10.69
C LEU A 47 27.77 -17.95 -9.44
N GLU A 48 28.62 -17.14 -8.81
CA GLU A 48 28.22 -16.28 -7.70
C GLU A 48 27.13 -15.31 -8.13
N SER A 49 27.31 -14.60 -9.24
CA SER A 49 26.33 -13.65 -9.81
C SER A 49 24.96 -14.32 -10.06
N ASN A 50 24.94 -15.54 -10.60
CA ASN A 50 23.70 -16.28 -10.79
C ASN A 50 23.04 -16.66 -9.45
N LEU A 51 23.83 -17.10 -8.46
CA LEU A 51 23.33 -17.46 -7.14
C LEU A 51 22.84 -16.24 -6.35
N THR A 52 23.45 -15.06 -6.53
CA THR A 52 22.95 -13.82 -5.91
C THR A 52 21.62 -13.40 -6.50
N ASN A 53 21.44 -13.52 -7.82
CA ASN A 53 20.15 -13.25 -8.47
C ASN A 53 19.06 -14.25 -8.01
N GLU A 54 19.42 -15.51 -7.83
CA GLU A 54 18.52 -16.53 -7.25
C GLU A 54 18.18 -16.19 -5.79
N LEU A 55 19.16 -15.75 -5.00
CA LEU A 55 18.96 -15.32 -3.61
C LEU A 55 17.99 -14.15 -3.52
N ASP A 56 18.15 -13.12 -4.34
CA ASP A 56 17.26 -11.96 -4.38
C ASP A 56 15.82 -12.37 -4.69
N SER A 57 15.64 -13.30 -5.62
CA SER A 57 14.33 -13.86 -5.96
C SER A 57 13.70 -14.59 -4.77
N ILE A 58 14.50 -15.36 -4.02
CA ILE A 58 14.03 -16.10 -2.82
C ILE A 58 13.73 -15.14 -1.67
N LEU A 59 14.53 -14.09 -1.47
CA LEU A 59 14.28 -13.06 -0.47
C LEU A 59 12.99 -12.29 -0.76
N LYS A 60 12.71 -12.00 -2.03
CA LYS A 60 11.44 -11.40 -2.45
C LYS A 60 10.25 -12.30 -2.15
N ASN A 61 10.36 -13.59 -2.44
CA ASN A 61 9.32 -14.57 -2.10
C ASN A 61 9.10 -14.68 -0.58
N GLU A 62 10.17 -14.62 0.22
CA GLU A 62 10.10 -14.59 1.67
C GLU A 62 9.37 -13.32 2.17
N GLU A 63 9.72 -12.15 1.62
CA GLU A 63 9.08 -10.88 1.94
C GLU A 63 7.58 -10.90 1.62
N ASP A 64 7.20 -11.35 0.42
CA ASP A 64 5.80 -11.44 -0.01
C ASP A 64 4.99 -12.41 0.85
N PHE A 65 5.59 -13.54 1.25
CA PHE A 65 4.98 -14.45 2.21
C PHE A 65 4.70 -13.76 3.56
N TRP A 66 5.67 -13.01 4.09
CA TRP A 66 5.49 -12.31 5.37
C TRP A 66 4.51 -11.14 5.26
N LYS A 67 4.44 -10.44 4.12
CA LYS A 67 3.40 -9.44 3.84
C LYS A 67 2.02 -10.06 3.87
N LEU A 68 1.81 -11.16 3.14
CA LEU A 68 0.53 -11.88 3.13
C LEU A 68 0.16 -12.37 4.53
N LYS A 69 1.10 -12.96 5.26
CA LYS A 69 0.87 -13.45 6.62
C LYS A 69 0.53 -12.33 7.59
N SER A 70 1.22 -11.20 7.51
CA SER A 70 0.93 -10.02 8.35
C SER A 70 -0.42 -9.40 8.00
N TRP A 71 -0.81 -9.37 6.73
CA TRP A 71 -2.12 -8.89 6.29
C TRP A 71 -3.25 -9.84 6.74
N ILE A 72 -3.08 -11.15 6.59
CA ILE A 72 -4.03 -12.15 7.09
C ILE A 72 -4.17 -12.05 8.61
N ASN A 73 -3.06 -11.95 9.34
CA ASN A 73 -3.10 -11.70 10.79
C ASN A 73 -3.82 -10.39 11.10
N TRP A 74 -3.53 -9.31 10.38
CA TRP A 74 -4.21 -8.03 10.57
C TRP A 74 -5.72 -8.14 10.34
N LEU A 75 -6.16 -8.85 9.30
CA LEU A 75 -7.57 -9.10 9.03
C LEU A 75 -8.23 -9.95 10.11
N ASN A 76 -7.58 -11.05 10.53
CA ASN A 76 -8.08 -11.92 11.59
C ASN A 76 -8.15 -11.20 12.93
N GLU A 77 -7.17 -10.34 13.20
CA GLU A 77 -7.11 -9.58 14.43
C GLU A 77 -8.00 -8.31 14.39
N ARG A 78 -8.48 -7.87 13.22
CA ARG A 78 -9.26 -6.63 13.05
C ARG A 78 -10.53 -6.59 13.90
N ASP A 79 -11.16 -7.73 14.14
CA ASP A 79 -12.29 -7.87 15.06
C ASP A 79 -11.90 -8.44 16.43
N ALA A 80 -10.63 -8.80 16.63
CA ALA A 80 -10.14 -9.29 17.91
C ALA A 80 -9.73 -8.10 18.80
N ASN A 81 -10.30 -8.03 20.00
CA ASN A 81 -9.95 -7.03 21.01
C ASN A 81 -8.58 -7.31 21.66
N ASN A 82 -7.50 -7.29 20.88
CA ASN A 82 -6.19 -7.74 21.31
C ASN A 82 -5.36 -6.62 21.97
N ARG A 83 -4.37 -7.01 22.80
CA ARG A 83 -3.46 -6.09 23.49
C ARG A 83 -2.67 -5.18 22.53
N PHE A 84 -2.39 -5.67 21.32
CA PHE A 84 -1.67 -4.91 20.31
C PHE A 84 -2.44 -3.66 19.86
N PHE A 85 -3.74 -3.77 19.54
CA PHE A 85 -4.56 -2.62 19.15
C PHE A 85 -4.81 -1.64 20.29
N HIS A 86 -4.94 -2.12 21.53
CA HIS A 86 -4.96 -1.24 22.70
C HIS A 86 -3.68 -0.44 22.82
N THR A 87 -2.54 -1.11 22.73
CA THR A 87 -1.21 -0.47 22.82
C THR A 87 -0.98 0.49 21.65
N SER A 88 -1.34 0.10 20.44
CA SER A 88 -1.24 0.93 19.23
C SER A 88 -2.11 2.19 19.34
N THR A 89 -3.35 2.04 19.79
CA THR A 89 -4.28 3.15 20.06
C THR A 89 -3.73 4.09 21.14
N LEU A 90 -3.21 3.56 22.24
CA LEU A 90 -2.58 4.36 23.30
C LEU A 90 -1.36 5.12 22.78
N ASN A 91 -0.50 4.47 22.00
CA ASN A 91 0.67 5.11 21.39
C ASN A 91 0.26 6.21 20.40
N ARG A 92 -0.78 5.98 19.61
CA ARG A 92 -1.34 7.01 18.71
C ARG A 92 -1.91 8.18 19.50
N ARG A 93 -2.68 7.93 20.56
CA ARG A 93 -3.22 8.98 21.45
C ARG A 93 -2.11 9.79 22.09
N ARG A 94 -1.03 9.15 22.57
CA ARG A 94 0.13 9.83 23.15
C ARG A 94 0.86 10.70 22.13
N ARG A 95 1.16 10.17 20.93
CA ARG A 95 1.83 10.92 19.86
C ARG A 95 1.00 12.08 19.34
N ASN A 96 -0.31 11.92 19.28
CA ASN A 96 -1.22 12.94 18.75
C ASN A 96 -1.70 13.93 19.82
N ARG A 97 -1.21 13.83 21.06
CA ARG A 97 -1.59 14.76 22.13
C ARG A 97 -0.88 16.09 21.90
N ILE A 98 -1.67 17.15 21.69
CA ILE A 98 -1.18 18.52 21.63
C ILE A 98 -0.92 18.98 23.07
N LEU A 99 0.35 19.12 23.44
CA LEU A 99 0.75 19.54 24.79
C LEU A 99 0.74 21.06 24.95
N SER A 100 1.11 21.78 23.91
CA SER A 100 1.10 23.23 23.86
C SER A 100 0.83 23.72 22.44
N LEU A 101 0.33 24.95 22.35
CA LEU A 101 0.05 25.63 21.10
C LEU A 101 0.65 27.04 21.16
N LYS A 102 1.38 27.46 20.12
CA LYS A 102 1.86 28.84 20.01
C LYS A 102 0.87 29.64 19.18
N GLU A 103 0.41 30.75 19.73
CA GLU A 103 -0.50 31.67 19.05
C GLU A 103 0.26 32.63 18.10
N GLU A 104 -0.48 33.30 17.22
CA GLU A 104 0.07 34.34 16.33
C GLU A 104 0.68 35.52 17.08
N SER A 105 0.15 35.81 18.28
CA SER A 105 0.69 36.81 19.21
C SER A 105 2.08 36.46 19.77
N GLY A 106 2.54 35.23 19.53
CA GLY A 106 3.81 34.70 20.05
C GLY A 106 3.69 33.99 21.40
N ASN A 107 2.53 34.05 22.04
CA ASN A 107 2.27 33.43 23.34
C ASN A 107 2.10 31.91 23.24
N TRP A 108 2.52 31.18 24.27
CA TRP A 108 2.35 29.73 24.37
C TRP A 108 1.19 29.38 25.31
N LEU A 109 0.24 28.60 24.80
CA LEU A 109 -0.83 27.99 25.56
C LEU A 109 -0.44 26.58 25.99
N TYR A 110 -0.67 26.25 27.26
CA TYR A 110 -0.42 24.93 27.84
C TYR A 110 -1.68 24.28 28.39
N ASP A 111 -2.67 25.10 28.76
CA ASP A 111 -3.97 24.61 29.21
C ASP A 111 -4.78 24.04 28.03
N GLN A 112 -5.40 22.88 28.24
CA GLN A 112 -6.11 22.17 27.18
C GLN A 112 -7.43 22.86 26.80
N GLY A 113 -8.07 23.57 27.73
CA GLY A 113 -9.24 24.40 27.47
C GLY A 113 -8.91 25.60 26.59
N ASP A 114 -7.81 26.28 26.89
CA ASP A 114 -7.32 27.42 26.10
C ASP A 114 -6.91 26.99 24.68
N ILE A 115 -6.14 25.90 24.57
CA ILE A 115 -5.75 25.31 23.27
C ILE A 115 -7.00 24.97 22.44
N LYS A 116 -8.00 24.32 23.05
CA LYS A 116 -9.26 23.98 22.37
C LYS A 116 -9.98 25.23 21.86
N THR A 117 -10.05 26.27 22.69
CA THR A 117 -10.73 27.52 22.36
C THR A 117 -10.02 28.26 21.22
N SER A 118 -8.68 28.31 21.26
CA SER A 118 -7.85 28.94 20.23
C SER A 118 -7.93 28.21 18.88
N ILE A 119 -7.89 26.87 18.87
CA ILE A 119 -8.10 26.08 17.63
C ILE A 119 -9.50 26.32 17.06
N LEU A 120 -10.52 26.36 17.93
CA LEU A 120 -11.90 26.55 17.50
C LEU A 120 -12.15 27.96 16.95
N SER A 121 -11.58 29.01 17.57
CA SER A 121 -11.68 30.38 17.05
C SER A 121 -10.97 30.52 15.71
N PHE A 122 -9.77 29.93 15.56
CA PHE A 122 -9.04 29.91 14.31
C PHE A 122 -9.87 29.32 13.16
N PHE A 123 -10.43 28.11 13.33
CA PHE A 123 -11.21 27.47 12.27
C PHE A 123 -12.56 28.16 12.03
N LYS A 124 -13.19 28.71 13.07
CA LYS A 124 -14.37 29.55 12.88
C LYS A 124 -14.06 30.73 11.98
N ASN A 125 -12.98 31.45 12.24
CA ASN A 125 -12.58 32.59 11.42
C ASN A 125 -12.20 32.14 10.00
N LEU A 126 -11.47 31.05 9.84
CA LEU A 126 -11.06 30.50 8.54
C LEU A 126 -12.25 30.15 7.65
N TYR A 127 -13.30 29.55 8.24
CA TYR A 127 -14.50 29.13 7.50
C TYR A 127 -15.63 30.17 7.52
N THR A 128 -15.47 31.29 8.22
CA THR A 128 -16.41 32.40 8.15
C THR A 128 -16.07 33.23 6.92
N SER A 129 -16.99 33.23 5.96
CA SER A 129 -16.88 34.08 4.77
C SER A 129 -16.86 35.55 5.17
N SER A 130 -15.95 36.33 4.58
CA SER A 130 -15.92 37.80 4.67
C SER A 130 -17.13 38.48 4.04
N GLN A 131 -18.07 37.71 3.46
CA GLN A 131 -19.24 38.22 2.74
C GLN A 131 -18.89 39.17 1.58
N SER A 132 -17.61 39.18 1.16
CA SER A 132 -17.18 39.83 -0.07
C SER A 132 -17.58 38.93 -1.23
N GLN A 133 -18.77 39.15 -1.77
CA GLN A 133 -19.14 38.55 -3.04
C GLN A 133 -18.22 39.14 -4.11
N ALA A 134 -17.47 38.31 -4.82
CA ALA A 134 -16.99 38.72 -6.13
C ALA A 134 -18.23 39.10 -6.95
N PRO A 135 -18.23 40.23 -7.68
CA PRO A 135 -19.34 40.55 -8.55
C PRO A 135 -19.56 39.33 -9.45
N ILE A 136 -20.75 38.71 -9.32
CA ILE A 136 -21.15 37.62 -10.21
C ILE A 136 -21.24 38.25 -11.58
N SER A 137 -20.16 38.16 -12.35
CA SER A 137 -20.24 38.38 -13.78
C SER A 137 -21.17 37.29 -14.27
N THR A 138 -22.35 37.67 -14.73
CA THR A 138 -23.34 36.80 -15.37
C THR A 138 -22.83 36.32 -16.74
N THR A 139 -21.57 35.92 -16.83
CA THR A 139 -21.05 35.17 -17.96
C THR A 139 -21.74 33.82 -17.96
N ASN A 140 -22.81 33.75 -18.76
CA ASN A 140 -23.60 32.57 -19.13
C ASN A 140 -22.97 31.24 -18.71
N TYR A 141 -23.33 30.71 -17.54
CA TYR A 141 -23.08 29.31 -17.21
C TYR A 141 -23.71 28.35 -18.24
N MET A 142 -24.73 28.81 -18.98
CA MET A 142 -25.30 28.10 -20.13
C MET A 142 -24.34 27.96 -21.32
N ALA A 143 -23.29 28.80 -21.43
CA ALA A 143 -22.29 28.70 -22.50
C ALA A 143 -21.17 27.68 -22.19
N MET A 144 -21.08 27.18 -20.95
CA MET A 144 -20.10 26.17 -20.53
C MET A 144 -20.68 24.76 -20.44
N THR A 145 -21.63 24.43 -21.31
CA THR A 145 -21.97 23.01 -21.52
C THR A 145 -20.83 22.37 -22.31
N HIS A 146 -19.83 21.84 -21.60
CA HIS A 146 -18.85 20.94 -22.20
C HIS A 146 -19.58 19.69 -22.68
N THR A 147 -20.07 19.73 -23.92
CA THR A 147 -20.64 18.58 -24.59
C THR A 147 -19.48 17.75 -25.13
N LEU A 148 -19.61 16.43 -25.01
CA LEU A 148 -18.64 15.51 -25.62
C LEU A 148 -18.64 15.75 -27.14
N SER A 149 -17.45 15.83 -27.72
CA SER A 149 -17.32 15.85 -29.18
C SER A 149 -17.89 14.55 -29.76
N ASP A 150 -18.31 14.58 -31.03
CA ASP A 150 -18.82 13.37 -31.70
C ASP A 150 -17.79 12.24 -31.69
N SER A 151 -16.49 12.58 -31.78
CA SER A 151 -15.40 11.61 -31.65
C SER A 151 -15.31 10.96 -30.26
N GLN A 152 -15.54 11.72 -29.18
CA GLN A 152 -15.57 11.19 -27.82
C GLN A 152 -16.80 10.31 -27.62
N ARG A 153 -17.96 10.72 -28.14
CA ARG A 153 -19.20 9.95 -28.06
C ARG A 153 -19.07 8.62 -28.80
N ASN A 154 -18.60 8.66 -30.05
CA ASN A 154 -18.36 7.46 -30.85
C ASN A 154 -17.34 6.51 -30.20
N LYS A 155 -16.36 7.05 -29.46
CA LYS A 155 -15.39 6.23 -28.71
C LYS A 155 -16.02 5.53 -27.49
N LEU A 156 -16.99 6.16 -26.84
CA LEU A 156 -17.71 5.59 -25.69
C LEU A 156 -18.80 4.61 -26.12
N ASP A 157 -19.43 4.83 -27.28
CA ASP A 157 -20.52 4.00 -27.81
C ASP A 157 -20.04 2.74 -28.55
N ARG A 158 -18.72 2.60 -28.80
CA ARG A 158 -18.15 1.44 -29.47
C ARG A 158 -18.19 0.18 -28.58
N PRO A 159 -18.27 -1.03 -29.15
CA PRO A 159 -18.17 -2.26 -28.38
C PRO A 159 -16.80 -2.38 -27.69
N LEU A 160 -16.81 -2.90 -26.46
CA LEU A 160 -15.61 -3.11 -25.65
C LEU A 160 -14.64 -4.09 -26.33
N GLU A 161 -13.37 -3.71 -26.41
CA GLU A 161 -12.33 -4.61 -26.90
C GLU A 161 -11.73 -5.47 -25.77
N ILE A 162 -11.39 -6.73 -26.07
CA ILE A 162 -10.67 -7.62 -25.14
C ILE A 162 -9.38 -6.98 -24.64
N LYS A 163 -8.71 -6.19 -25.49
CA LYS A 163 -7.49 -5.47 -25.11
C LYS A 163 -7.75 -4.43 -24.01
N GLU A 164 -8.84 -3.68 -24.10
CA GLU A 164 -9.23 -2.70 -23.08
C GLU A 164 -9.56 -3.39 -21.76
N ILE A 165 -10.26 -4.53 -21.81
CA ILE A 165 -10.58 -5.33 -20.63
C ILE A 165 -9.29 -5.81 -19.96
N LYS A 166 -8.35 -6.38 -20.72
CA LYS A 166 -7.04 -6.80 -20.19
C LYS A 166 -6.27 -5.64 -19.57
N MET A 167 -6.19 -4.52 -20.26
CA MET A 167 -5.50 -3.33 -19.75
C MET A 167 -6.12 -2.83 -18.45
N ALA A 168 -7.45 -2.81 -18.34
CA ALA A 168 -8.15 -2.40 -17.13
C ALA A 168 -7.86 -3.35 -15.96
N ILE A 169 -7.96 -4.67 -16.17
CA ILE A 169 -7.68 -5.69 -15.15
C ILE A 169 -6.24 -5.56 -14.63
N PHE A 170 -5.26 -5.51 -15.53
CA PHE A 170 -3.84 -5.42 -15.13
C PHE A 170 -3.42 -4.04 -14.60
N SER A 171 -4.27 -3.01 -14.74
CA SER A 171 -4.03 -1.70 -14.12
C SER A 171 -4.35 -1.69 -12.62
N PHE A 172 -5.01 -2.74 -12.09
CA PHE A 172 -5.36 -2.79 -10.69
C PHE A 172 -4.14 -2.96 -9.81
N LYS A 173 -4.16 -2.26 -8.66
CA LYS A 173 -3.13 -2.45 -7.65
C LYS A 173 -3.32 -3.84 -7.01
N PRO A 174 -2.25 -4.67 -6.89
CA PRO A 174 -2.34 -6.06 -6.45
C PRO A 174 -2.74 -6.29 -4.99
N PHE A 175 -3.07 -5.25 -4.21
CA PHE A 175 -3.51 -5.37 -2.80
C PHE A 175 -4.61 -4.35 -2.40
N LYS A 176 -5.54 -4.03 -3.31
CA LYS A 176 -6.77 -3.26 -3.02
C LYS A 176 -7.83 -4.10 -2.29
N ALA A 177 -8.91 -3.45 -1.83
CA ALA A 177 -10.03 -4.18 -1.24
C ALA A 177 -10.66 -5.15 -2.26
N PRO A 178 -11.03 -6.38 -1.84
CA PRO A 178 -11.68 -7.36 -2.71
C PRO A 178 -13.08 -6.87 -3.12
N GLY A 179 -13.55 -7.39 -4.27
CA GLY A 179 -14.91 -7.16 -4.72
C GLY A 179 -15.94 -7.97 -3.90
N PRO A 180 -17.23 -7.91 -4.27
CA PRO A 180 -18.29 -8.72 -3.66
C PRO A 180 -18.04 -10.24 -3.77
N ASP A 181 -17.21 -10.64 -4.73
CA ASP A 181 -16.74 -12.02 -4.95
C ASP A 181 -15.67 -12.48 -3.95
N GLY A 182 -15.12 -11.56 -3.15
CA GLY A 182 -14.08 -11.84 -2.17
C GLY A 182 -12.69 -12.08 -2.77
N LEU A 183 -12.52 -11.93 -4.09
CA LEU A 183 -11.24 -12.14 -4.76
C LEU A 183 -10.48 -10.82 -4.90
N HIS A 184 -9.18 -10.90 -4.62
CA HIS A 184 -8.25 -9.82 -4.85
C HIS A 184 -7.98 -9.65 -6.37
N PRO A 185 -7.85 -8.43 -6.92
CA PRO A 185 -7.33 -8.19 -8.28
C PRO A 185 -6.06 -8.94 -8.71
N PHE A 186 -5.32 -9.53 -7.78
CA PHE A 186 -4.14 -10.36 -8.04
C PHE A 186 -4.51 -11.73 -8.65
N PHE A 187 -5.76 -12.16 -8.49
CA PHE A 187 -6.26 -13.43 -9.03
C PHE A 187 -6.73 -13.36 -10.49
N TYR A 188 -6.71 -12.18 -11.11
CA TYR A 188 -7.15 -11.92 -12.50
C TYR A 188 -5.98 -11.42 -13.36
#